data_AF-A0AAV0BQ40-F1
#
_entry.id   AF-A0AAV0BQ40-F1
#
_cell.length_a   1.000
_cell.length_b   1.000
_cell.length_c   1.000
_cell.angle_alpha   90.00
_cell.angle_beta   90.00
_cell.angle_gamma   90.00
#
_symmetry.space_group_name_H-M   'P 1'
#
loop_
_entity.id
_entity.type
_entity.pdbx_description
1 polymer ?
#
loop_
_entity_poly.entity_id
_entity_poly.type
_entity_poly.pdbx_seq_one_letter_code
_entity_poly.pdbx_strand_id
1 'polypeptide(L)'
;RRVELANNLIELLNQKVFDMKLPEKIEIIWNGRFKSTAGKAKWTLFKNTSGEILRQNVSIELSSKVLDSEQKLKNTLAHELCHVATWIIDHQKDEKHGHYFKTWAARVHKAIPDIIVKTKHDYEITYKYNWGCDRKGCSKIYSRHSKSINPDRHGCVCGGLLVLLPQVKNEVSKKNESTENDSLSQMMNGLKVDEEKNRH
;
A
#
# COMPACT_ATOMS: atom_id res chain seq x y z
N ARG A 1 3.25 2.25 -18.02
CA ARG A 1 3.14 2.92 -16.69
C ARG A 1 3.10 1.95 -15.51
N ARG A 2 1.99 1.31 -15.09
CA ARG A 2 2.00 0.51 -13.83
C ARG A 2 2.89 -0.74 -13.84
N VAL A 3 2.98 -1.43 -14.98
CA VAL A 3 3.83 -2.63 -15.15
C VAL A 3 5.31 -2.25 -15.06
N GLU A 4 5.69 -1.24 -15.83
CA GLU A 4 7.03 -0.64 -15.82
C GLU A 4 7.43 -0.12 -14.43
N LEU A 5 6.54 0.61 -13.74
CA LEU A 5 6.78 1.06 -12.36
C LEU A 5 7.03 -0.13 -11.41
N ALA A 6 6.28 -1.23 -11.56
CA ALA A 6 6.48 -2.42 -10.74
C ALA A 6 7.84 -3.08 -11.03
N ASN A 7 8.20 -3.27 -12.29
CA ASN A 7 9.48 -3.87 -12.68
C ASN A 7 10.68 -3.03 -12.22
N ASN A 8 10.66 -1.72 -12.48
CA ASN A 8 11.72 -0.81 -12.04
C ASN A 8 11.86 -0.81 -10.51
N LEU A 9 10.75 -0.94 -9.78
CA LEU A 9 10.79 -1.01 -8.33
C LEU A 9 11.37 -2.34 -7.81
N ILE A 10 11.08 -3.47 -8.48
CA ILE A 10 11.68 -4.77 -8.14
C ILE A 10 13.19 -4.70 -8.29
N GLU A 11 13.69 -4.20 -9.42
CA GLU A 11 15.12 -4.05 -9.68
C GLU A 11 15.78 -3.15 -8.63
N LEU A 12 15.18 -1.99 -8.37
CA LEU A 12 15.67 -1.03 -7.38
C LEU A 12 15.73 -1.64 -5.97
N LEU A 13 14.68 -2.34 -5.54
CA LEU A 13 14.65 -2.95 -4.21
C LEU A 13 15.59 -4.15 -4.13
N ASN A 14 15.71 -4.97 -5.19
CA ASN A 14 16.65 -6.08 -5.20
C ASN A 14 18.09 -5.57 -5.03
N GLN A 15 18.43 -4.49 -5.73
CA GLN A 15 19.74 -3.86 -5.63
C GLN A 15 19.98 -3.20 -4.25
N LYS A 16 19.04 -2.37 -3.78
CA LYS A 16 19.26 -1.54 -2.58
C LYS A 16 18.95 -2.25 -1.26
N VAL A 17 18.07 -3.24 -1.28
CA VAL A 17 17.50 -3.84 -0.07
C VAL A 17 17.83 -5.31 0.04
N PHE A 18 17.70 -6.08 -1.04
CA PHE A 18 17.78 -7.55 -1.00
C PHE A 18 19.13 -8.11 -1.46
N ASP A 19 20.16 -7.27 -1.54
CA ASP A 19 21.55 -7.65 -1.84
C ASP A 19 21.70 -8.42 -3.17
N MET A 20 20.84 -8.14 -4.15
CA MET A 20 20.75 -8.85 -5.43
C MET A 20 20.47 -10.36 -5.29
N LYS A 21 19.89 -10.80 -4.16
CA LYS A 21 19.63 -12.22 -3.87
C LYS A 21 18.23 -12.69 -4.27
N LEU A 22 17.34 -11.79 -4.69
CA LEU A 22 16.06 -12.22 -5.28
C LEU A 22 16.28 -12.68 -6.74
N PRO A 23 15.45 -13.60 -7.25
CA PRO A 23 15.53 -14.04 -8.64
C PRO A 23 15.45 -12.87 -9.61
N GLU A 24 16.26 -12.92 -10.67
CA GLU A 24 16.30 -11.90 -11.73
C GLU A 24 14.92 -11.72 -12.40
N LYS A 25 14.17 -12.81 -12.54
CA LYS A 25 12.82 -12.81 -13.11
C LYS A 25 11.77 -13.10 -12.05
N ILE A 26 11.03 -12.07 -11.65
CA ILE A 26 9.82 -12.16 -10.84
C ILE A 26 8.62 -11.85 -11.74
N GLU A 27 7.66 -12.78 -11.83
CA GLU A 27 6.47 -12.58 -12.66
C GLU A 27 5.44 -11.70 -11.95
N ILE A 28 5.03 -10.59 -12.59
CA ILE A 28 3.93 -9.75 -12.09
C ILE A 28 2.62 -10.10 -12.79
N ILE A 29 1.61 -10.47 -12.00
CA ILE A 29 0.29 -10.87 -12.48
C ILE A 29 -0.76 -9.88 -11.96
N TRP A 30 -1.47 -9.19 -12.87
CA TRP A 30 -2.55 -8.28 -12.47
C TRP A 30 -3.88 -9.02 -12.33
N ASN A 31 -4.40 -9.11 -11.11
CA ASN A 31 -5.60 -9.89 -10.78
C ASN A 31 -6.80 -8.98 -10.47
N GLY A 32 -7.77 -8.91 -11.39
CA GLY A 32 -9.01 -8.14 -11.23
C GLY A 32 -10.06 -8.78 -10.32
N ARG A 33 -9.83 -10.01 -9.83
CA ARG A 33 -10.73 -10.73 -8.92
C ARG A 33 -10.46 -10.43 -7.45
N PHE A 34 -9.28 -9.91 -7.11
CA PHE A 34 -8.95 -9.51 -5.74
C PHE A 34 -9.77 -8.29 -5.32
N LYS A 35 -10.63 -8.48 -4.30
CA LYS A 35 -11.54 -7.45 -3.77
C LYS A 35 -11.10 -6.87 -2.43
N SER A 36 -10.40 -7.66 -1.63
CA SER A 36 -9.97 -7.33 -0.25
C SER A 36 -8.47 -7.52 -0.01
N THR A 37 -7.73 -7.97 -1.02
CA THR A 37 -6.28 -8.24 -0.94
C THR A 37 -5.59 -7.40 -1.99
N ALA A 38 -4.57 -6.64 -1.61
CA ALA A 38 -3.87 -5.76 -2.54
C ALA A 38 -2.80 -6.50 -3.35
N GLY A 39 -2.13 -7.48 -2.74
CA GLY A 39 -1.09 -8.29 -3.36
C GLY A 39 -0.96 -9.67 -2.71
N LYS A 40 -0.31 -10.59 -3.43
CA LYS A 40 0.07 -11.91 -2.91
C LYS A 40 1.30 -12.45 -3.65
N ALA A 41 2.38 -12.67 -2.92
CA ALA A 41 3.54 -13.41 -3.41
C ALA A 41 3.31 -14.92 -3.43
N LYS A 42 3.98 -15.59 -4.36
CA LYS A 42 4.06 -17.05 -4.48
C LYS A 42 5.48 -17.45 -4.84
N TRP A 43 5.96 -18.51 -4.21
CA TRP A 43 7.24 -19.14 -4.52
C TRP A 43 7.08 -20.65 -4.66
N THR A 44 7.54 -21.17 -5.78
CA THR A 44 7.44 -22.59 -6.14
C THR A 44 8.82 -23.12 -6.46
N LEU A 45 9.21 -24.20 -5.78
CA LEU A 45 10.39 -24.98 -6.07
C LEU A 45 10.00 -26.22 -6.88
N PHE A 46 10.68 -26.43 -8.00
CA PHE A 46 10.56 -27.64 -8.80
C PHE A 46 11.75 -28.52 -8.49
N LYS A 47 11.50 -29.75 -8.03
CA LYS A 47 12.53 -30.70 -7.64
C LYS A 47 12.44 -31.96 -8.49
N ASN A 48 13.56 -32.64 -8.71
CA ASN A 48 13.56 -33.98 -9.30
C ASN A 48 13.20 -35.05 -8.25
N THR A 49 13.13 -36.31 -8.68
CA THR A 49 12.83 -37.46 -7.80
C THR A 49 13.87 -37.62 -6.67
N SER A 50 15.11 -37.19 -6.89
CA SER A 50 16.19 -37.21 -5.91
C SER A 50 16.13 -36.04 -4.90
N GLY A 51 15.19 -35.11 -5.07
CA GLY A 51 15.02 -33.94 -4.21
C GLY A 51 15.89 -32.73 -4.59
N GLU A 52 16.68 -32.81 -5.64
CA GLU A 52 17.50 -31.70 -6.15
C GLU A 52 16.60 -30.64 -6.80
N ILE A 53 16.90 -29.36 -6.55
CA ILE A 53 16.14 -28.25 -7.09
C ILE A 53 16.53 -28.05 -8.57
N LEU A 54 15.57 -28.30 -9.47
CA LEU A 54 15.73 -28.10 -10.91
C LEU A 54 15.55 -26.63 -11.29
N ARG A 55 14.56 -25.97 -10.69
CA ARG A 55 14.28 -24.54 -10.91
C ARG A 55 13.41 -23.98 -9.79
N GLN A 56 13.37 -22.65 -9.71
CA GLN A 56 12.49 -21.91 -8.83
C GLN A 56 11.73 -20.84 -9.60
N ASN A 57 10.46 -20.64 -9.24
CA ASN A 57 9.64 -19.57 -9.80
C ASN A 57 9.10 -18.69 -8.67
N VAL A 58 9.12 -17.38 -8.90
CA VAL A 58 8.45 -16.39 -8.04
C VAL A 58 7.45 -15.63 -8.89
N SER A 59 6.23 -15.50 -8.36
CA SER A 59 5.23 -14.61 -8.92
C SER A 59 4.59 -13.75 -7.84
N ILE A 60 4.22 -12.53 -8.20
CA ILE A 60 3.50 -11.60 -7.33
C ILE A 60 2.20 -11.22 -8.06
N GLU A 61 1.08 -11.63 -7.48
CA GLU A 61 -0.25 -11.24 -7.93
C GLU A 61 -0.64 -9.91 -7.28
N LEU A 62 -1.07 -8.94 -8.08
CA LEU A 62 -1.42 -7.59 -7.64
C LEU A 62 -2.85 -7.23 -8.05
N SER A 63 -3.63 -6.67 -7.13
CA SER A 63 -5.01 -6.26 -7.41
C SER A 63 -5.07 -5.00 -8.24
N SER A 64 -5.61 -5.11 -9.46
CA SER A 64 -5.85 -3.94 -10.30
C SER A 64 -6.95 -3.00 -9.78
N LYS A 65 -7.75 -3.43 -8.80
CA LYS A 65 -8.85 -2.66 -8.21
C LYS A 65 -8.45 -1.97 -6.91
N VAL A 66 -7.58 -2.59 -6.11
CA VAL A 66 -7.13 -2.02 -4.83
C VAL A 66 -5.94 -1.08 -5.03
N LEU A 67 -5.07 -1.37 -6.00
CA LEU A 67 -3.88 -0.57 -6.31
C LEU A 67 -4.22 0.54 -7.32
N ASP A 68 -4.98 1.51 -6.85
CA ASP A 68 -5.45 2.67 -7.63
C ASP A 68 -4.47 3.86 -7.63
N SER A 69 -3.36 3.77 -6.89
CA SER A 69 -2.31 4.80 -6.85
C SER A 69 -0.90 4.19 -6.89
N GLU A 70 0.08 4.99 -7.35
CA GLU A 70 1.48 4.58 -7.37
C GLU A 70 2.00 4.25 -5.97
N GLN A 71 1.59 5.01 -4.95
CA GLN A 71 2.01 4.76 -3.57
C GLN A 71 1.50 3.42 -3.03
N LYS A 72 0.23 3.08 -3.29
CA LYS A 72 -0.33 1.77 -2.89
C LYS A 72 0.40 0.63 -3.60
N LEU A 73 0.73 0.81 -4.89
CA LEU A 73 1.53 -0.16 -5.64
C LEU A 73 2.91 -0.33 -5.01
N LYS A 74 3.64 0.77 -4.75
CA LYS A 74 4.98 0.72 -4.14
C LYS A 74 4.98 0.00 -2.80
N ASN A 75 4.07 0.39 -1.89
CA ASN A 75 3.96 -0.21 -0.56
C ASN A 75 3.61 -1.70 -0.62
N THR A 76 2.64 -2.06 -1.48
CA THR A 76 2.21 -3.46 -1.63
C THR A 76 3.33 -4.30 -2.23
N LEU A 77 3.96 -3.84 -3.31
CA LEU A 77 4.99 -4.62 -3.98
C LEU A 77 6.20 -4.83 -3.07
N ALA A 78 6.63 -3.80 -2.34
CA ALA A 78 7.69 -3.94 -1.35
C ALA A 78 7.33 -4.92 -0.23
N HIS A 79 6.08 -4.91 0.24
CA HIS A 79 5.57 -5.90 1.20
C HIS A 79 5.69 -7.33 0.64
N GLU A 80 5.18 -7.56 -0.58
CA GLU A 80 5.24 -8.88 -1.21
C GLU A 80 6.68 -9.34 -1.43
N LEU A 81 7.60 -8.44 -1.79
CA LEU A 81 9.03 -8.76 -1.93
C LEU A 81 9.70 -9.07 -0.59
N CYS A 82 9.28 -8.46 0.52
CA CYS A 82 9.77 -8.84 1.85
C CYS A 82 9.42 -10.29 2.18
N HIS A 83 8.21 -10.76 1.81
CA HIS A 83 7.87 -12.18 1.93
C HIS A 83 8.78 -13.06 1.06
N VAL A 84 9.03 -12.67 -0.19
CA VAL A 84 9.93 -13.41 -1.09
C VAL A 84 11.34 -13.49 -0.49
N ALA A 85 11.86 -12.40 0.08
CA ALA A 85 13.16 -12.36 0.74
C ALA A 85 13.21 -13.32 1.94
N THR A 86 12.19 -13.28 2.82
CA THR A 86 12.05 -14.23 3.94
C THR A 86 12.10 -15.69 3.49
N TRP A 87 11.48 -16.01 2.35
CA TRP A 87 11.45 -17.39 1.85
C TRP A 87 12.76 -17.83 1.19
N ILE A 88 13.35 -16.96 0.36
CA ILE A 88 14.49 -17.32 -0.49
C ILE A 88 15.81 -17.10 0.22
N ILE A 89 15.96 -15.98 0.94
CA ILE A 89 17.22 -15.57 1.57
C ILE A 89 17.35 -16.20 2.96
N ASP A 90 16.28 -16.15 3.75
CA ASP A 90 16.32 -16.66 5.14
C ASP A 90 15.84 -18.11 5.27
N HIS A 91 15.32 -18.67 4.18
CA HIS A 91 14.76 -20.03 4.13
C HIS A 91 13.58 -20.26 5.11
N GLN A 92 12.82 -19.21 5.44
CA GLN A 92 11.71 -19.26 6.40
C GLN A 92 10.35 -19.23 5.70
N LYS A 93 9.99 -20.32 5.01
CA LYS A 93 8.76 -20.38 4.21
C LYS A 93 7.47 -20.23 5.04
N ASP A 94 7.49 -20.70 6.28
CA ASP A 94 6.30 -20.70 7.16
C ASP A 94 6.14 -19.39 7.93
N GLU A 95 7.14 -18.51 7.92
CA GLU A 95 7.03 -17.20 8.54
C GLU A 95 6.15 -16.27 7.70
N LYS A 96 5.18 -15.64 8.36
CA LYS A 96 4.33 -14.60 7.78
C LYS A 96 4.99 -13.22 7.94
N HIS A 97 4.64 -12.53 9.03
CA HIS A 97 5.12 -11.18 9.36
C HIS A 97 5.96 -11.19 10.65
N GLY A 98 6.81 -12.21 10.79
CA GLY A 98 7.63 -12.46 11.96
C GLY A 98 8.90 -11.61 11.98
N HIS A 99 9.97 -12.15 12.56
CA HIS A 99 11.20 -11.41 12.76
C HIS A 99 11.88 -11.05 11.43
N TYR A 100 12.03 -12.03 10.53
CA TYR A 100 12.71 -11.84 9.25
C TYR A 100 11.95 -10.85 8.37
N PHE A 101 10.62 -10.99 8.28
CA PHE A 101 9.80 -10.04 7.52
C PHE A 101 9.99 -8.59 8.03
N LYS A 102 9.95 -8.39 9.35
CA LYS A 102 10.11 -7.05 9.96
C LYS A 102 11.50 -6.48 9.71
N THR A 103 12.53 -7.32 9.72
CA THR A 103 13.90 -6.93 9.38
C THR A 103 13.98 -6.44 7.94
N TRP A 104 13.41 -7.16 6.97
CA TRP A 104 13.36 -6.70 5.58
C TRP A 104 12.54 -5.41 5.41
N ALA A 105 11.39 -5.31 6.06
CA ALA A 105 10.58 -4.10 6.05
C ALA A 105 11.36 -2.88 6.57
N ALA A 106 12.13 -3.03 7.66
CA ALA A 106 12.98 -1.97 8.19
C ALA A 106 14.11 -1.59 7.22
N ARG A 107 14.71 -2.57 6.52
CA ARG A 107 15.69 -2.30 5.47
C ARG A 107 15.07 -1.52 4.30
N VAL A 108 13.85 -1.87 3.89
CA VAL A 108 13.10 -1.09 2.88
C VAL A 108 12.91 0.35 3.34
N HIS A 109 12.38 0.57 4.56
CA HIS A 109 12.14 1.93 5.08
C HIS A 109 13.43 2.76 5.16
N LYS A 110 14.55 2.13 5.52
CA LYS A 110 15.86 2.81 5.57
C LYS A 110 16.38 3.18 4.18
N ALA A 111 16.22 2.30 3.19
CA ALA A 111 16.74 2.53 1.85
C ALA A 111 15.86 3.46 0.99
N ILE A 112 14.54 3.39 1.20
CA ILE A 112 13.54 4.15 0.46
C ILE A 112 12.45 4.64 1.43
N PRO A 113 12.66 5.79 2.11
CA PRO A 113 11.76 6.30 3.15
C PRO A 113 10.31 6.52 2.69
N ASP A 114 10.10 6.79 1.41
CA ASP A 114 8.77 6.97 0.82
C ASP A 114 7.94 5.68 0.80
N ILE A 115 8.55 4.50 0.96
CA ILE A 115 7.85 3.21 0.94
C ILE A 115 7.56 2.77 2.36
N ILE A 116 6.28 2.54 2.66
CA ILE A 116 5.80 2.11 3.97
C ILE A 116 5.27 0.68 3.91
N VAL A 117 6.13 -0.28 4.26
CA VAL A 117 5.75 -1.68 4.48
C VAL A 117 5.12 -1.86 5.87
N LYS A 118 3.85 -2.26 5.91
CA LYS A 118 3.12 -2.65 7.14
C LYS A 118 2.98 -4.17 7.22
N THR A 119 2.71 -4.71 8.42
CA THR A 119 2.44 -6.15 8.61
C THR A 119 1.02 -6.56 8.22
N LYS A 120 0.09 -5.60 8.16
CA LYS A 120 -1.26 -5.79 7.64
C LYS A 120 -1.47 -4.90 6.42
N HIS A 121 -2.18 -5.42 5.43
CA HIS A 121 -2.66 -4.66 4.27
C HIS A 121 -3.85 -3.78 4.69
N ASP A 122 -3.64 -2.84 5.61
CA ASP A 122 -4.66 -1.88 6.07
C ASP A 122 -4.81 -0.75 5.04
N TYR A 123 -5.00 -1.09 3.78
CA TYR A 123 -5.42 -0.09 2.80
C TYR A 123 -6.86 0.29 3.11
N GLU A 124 -7.16 1.59 3.22
CA GLU A 124 -8.52 2.04 3.03
C GLU A 124 -8.94 1.65 1.62
N ILE A 125 -9.74 0.58 1.54
CA ILE A 125 -10.30 0.11 0.27
C ILE A 125 -11.39 1.10 -0.08
N THR A 126 -11.11 2.00 -1.01
CA THR A 126 -12.12 2.92 -1.54
C THR A 126 -13.14 2.11 -2.35
N TYR A 127 -14.38 2.09 -1.88
CA TYR A 127 -15.47 1.43 -2.58
C TYR A 127 -16.35 2.46 -3.28
N LYS A 128 -16.45 2.37 -4.61
CA LYS A 128 -17.28 3.26 -5.43
C LYS A 128 -18.79 3.11 -5.18
N TYR A 129 -19.25 2.05 -4.53
CA TYR A 129 -20.67 1.82 -4.28
C TYR A 129 -20.88 1.32 -2.86
N ASN A 130 -21.46 2.15 -2.00
CA ASN A 130 -21.84 1.77 -0.64
C ASN A 130 -23.36 1.61 -0.60
N TRP A 131 -23.85 0.50 -0.04
CA TRP A 131 -25.29 0.24 0.10
C TRP A 131 -25.66 0.15 1.57
N GLY A 132 -26.58 0.98 2.02
CA GLY A 132 -27.09 0.99 3.39
C GLY A 132 -28.39 0.19 3.50
N CYS A 133 -28.69 -0.30 4.70
CA CYS A 133 -30.01 -0.84 4.99
C CYS A 133 -31.01 0.30 5.24
N ASP A 134 -32.21 0.19 4.69
CA ASP A 134 -33.30 1.14 4.92
C ASP A 134 -34.00 0.98 6.28
N ARG A 135 -33.82 -0.18 6.95
CA ARG A 135 -34.50 -0.50 8.20
C ARG A 135 -33.95 0.34 9.35
N LYS A 136 -34.83 1.08 10.02
CA LYS A 136 -34.50 1.83 11.24
C LYS A 136 -33.84 0.91 12.28
N GLY A 137 -32.71 1.34 12.83
CA GLY A 137 -31.91 0.57 13.78
C GLY A 137 -30.88 -0.38 13.16
N CYS A 138 -30.85 -0.54 11.82
CA CYS A 138 -29.82 -1.32 11.13
C CYS A 138 -28.80 -0.39 10.48
N SER A 139 -27.55 -0.40 10.97
CA SER A 139 -26.45 0.43 10.47
C SER A 139 -25.50 -0.32 9.52
N LYS A 140 -25.91 -1.48 8.99
CA LYS A 140 -25.06 -2.29 8.11
C LYS A 140 -24.83 -1.60 6.76
N ILE A 141 -23.56 -1.52 6.35
CA ILE A 141 -23.13 -0.99 5.06
C ILE A 141 -22.45 -2.11 4.26
N TYR A 142 -22.86 -2.23 3.00
CA TYR A 142 -22.34 -3.19 2.04
C TYR A 142 -21.57 -2.45 0.96
N SER A 143 -20.24 -2.39 1.11
CA SER A 143 -19.35 -1.69 0.18
C SER A 143 -18.93 -2.58 -1.00
N ARG A 144 -18.93 -2.04 -2.22
CA ARG A 144 -18.65 -2.75 -3.48
C ARG A 144 -17.84 -1.91 -4.45
N HIS A 145 -16.98 -2.58 -5.21
CA HIS A 145 -16.16 -1.99 -6.29
C HIS A 145 -16.94 -1.73 -7.58
N SER A 146 -18.08 -2.42 -7.77
CA SER A 146 -19.00 -2.24 -8.90
C SER A 146 -20.44 -2.16 -8.39
N LYS A 147 -21.36 -1.65 -9.22
CA LYS A 147 -22.81 -1.57 -8.91
C LYS A 147 -23.47 -2.96 -9.02
N SER A 148 -22.96 -3.94 -8.28
CA SER A 148 -23.31 -5.36 -8.42
C SER A 148 -24.45 -5.82 -7.52
N ILE A 149 -24.94 -4.99 -6.61
CA ILE A 149 -26.10 -5.30 -5.77
C ILE A 149 -27.35 -4.89 -6.55
N ASN A 150 -28.23 -5.86 -6.80
CA ASN A 150 -29.58 -5.62 -7.28
C ASN A 150 -30.53 -5.66 -6.07
N PRO A 151 -31.13 -4.53 -5.64
CA PRO A 151 -32.04 -4.47 -4.48
C PRO A 151 -33.28 -5.36 -4.59
N ASP A 152 -33.72 -5.69 -5.82
CA ASP A 152 -34.87 -6.57 -6.03
C ASP A 152 -34.55 -8.05 -5.73
N ARG A 153 -33.25 -8.39 -5.72
CA ARG A 153 -32.77 -9.76 -5.50
C ARG A 153 -31.96 -9.91 -4.21
N HIS A 154 -31.37 -8.83 -3.72
CA HIS A 154 -30.46 -8.84 -2.59
C HIS A 154 -30.96 -7.89 -1.50
N GLY A 155 -31.21 -8.44 -0.31
CA GLY A 155 -31.56 -7.69 0.89
C GLY A 155 -30.44 -7.65 1.92
N CYS A 156 -30.61 -6.79 2.91
CA CYS A 156 -29.83 -6.85 4.14
C CYS A 156 -30.18 -8.13 4.90
N VAL A 157 -29.21 -8.68 5.65
CA VAL A 157 -29.44 -9.89 6.47
C VAL A 157 -30.49 -9.70 7.57
N CYS A 158 -30.86 -8.45 7.90
CA CYS A 158 -31.97 -8.18 8.81
C CYS A 158 -33.35 -8.16 8.10
N GLY A 159 -33.42 -8.51 6.82
CA GLY A 159 -34.63 -8.47 6.00
C GLY A 159 -35.00 -7.08 5.43
N GLY A 160 -34.20 -6.04 5.69
CA GLY A 160 -34.41 -4.72 5.09
C GLY A 160 -33.89 -4.63 3.65
N LEU A 161 -34.36 -3.65 2.89
CA LEU A 161 -33.88 -3.40 1.53
C LEU A 161 -32.53 -2.68 1.57
N LEU A 162 -31.77 -2.84 0.48
CA LEU A 162 -30.48 -2.18 0.31
C LEU A 162 -30.65 -0.96 -0.60
N VAL A 163 -30.29 0.22 -0.08
CA VAL A 163 -30.32 1.49 -0.80
C VAL A 163 -28.91 1.98 -1.11
N LEU A 164 -28.66 2.44 -2.33
CA LEU A 164 -27.35 2.97 -2.70
C LEU A 164 -27.13 4.30 -1.98
N LEU A 165 -26.07 4.38 -1.18
CA LEU A 165 -25.68 5.57 -0.46
C LEU A 165 -24.99 6.58 -1.41
N PRO A 166 -25.21 7.89 -1.21
CA PRO A 166 -24.49 8.93 -1.93
C PRO A 166 -22.99 8.75 -1.80
N GLN A 167 -22.25 9.01 -2.88
CA GLN A 167 -20.80 9.10 -2.81
C GLN A 167 -20.43 10.36 -2.04
N VAL A 168 -19.86 10.20 -0.85
CA VAL A 168 -19.24 11.33 -0.15
C VAL A 168 -17.99 11.68 -0.97
N LYS A 169 -18.06 12.77 -1.74
CA LYS A 169 -16.85 13.36 -2.30
C LYS A 169 -16.07 13.88 -1.09
N ASN A 170 -14.88 13.36 -0.84
CA ASN A 170 -13.95 13.99 0.08
C ASN A 170 -13.54 15.33 -0.53
N GLU A 171 -14.32 16.37 -0.28
CA GLU A 171 -13.85 17.74 -0.41
C GLU A 171 -12.80 17.94 0.67
N VAL A 172 -11.54 17.93 0.24
CA VAL A 172 -10.40 18.35 1.07
C VAL A 172 -10.78 19.71 1.64
N SER A 173 -10.99 19.74 2.95
CA SER A 173 -11.24 20.97 3.70
C SER A 173 -9.97 21.83 3.64
N LYS A 174 -9.89 22.72 2.64
CA LYS A 174 -9.02 23.89 2.68
C LYS A 174 -9.69 24.94 3.56
N LYS A 175 -9.23 25.07 4.81
CA LYS A 175 -9.40 26.20 5.76
C LYS A 175 -8.66 25.76 7.04
N ASN A 176 -7.68 26.44 7.64
CA ASN A 176 -7.00 27.71 7.42
C ASN A 176 -5.60 27.55 8.04
N GLU A 177 -4.54 27.70 7.24
CA GLU A 177 -3.17 27.88 7.75
C GLU A 177 -2.83 29.34 7.46
N SER A 178 -3.25 30.22 8.36
CA SER A 178 -3.06 31.68 8.24
C SER A 178 -2.92 32.33 9.61
N THR A 179 -2.13 31.74 10.50
CA THR A 179 -1.86 32.30 11.83
C THR A 179 -0.49 31.93 12.41
N GLU A 180 0.52 31.61 11.58
CA GLU A 180 1.89 31.40 12.07
C GLU A 180 3.00 32.17 11.32
N ASN A 181 2.65 32.98 10.31
CA ASN A 181 3.63 33.79 9.58
C ASN A 181 3.80 35.24 10.10
N ASP A 182 3.03 35.66 11.11
CA ASP A 182 3.13 37.03 11.66
C ASP A 182 4.11 37.13 12.85
N SER A 183 4.41 36.01 13.54
CA SER A 183 5.34 36.01 14.68
C SER A 183 6.82 35.90 14.30
N LEU A 184 7.15 35.45 13.09
CA LEU A 184 8.54 35.37 12.58
C LEU A 184 8.99 36.66 11.87
N SER A 185 8.05 37.45 11.33
CA SER A 185 8.34 38.77 10.76
C SER A 185 8.62 39.84 11.83
N GLN A 186 8.16 39.64 13.07
CA GLN A 186 8.36 40.59 14.17
C GLN A 186 9.65 40.37 14.98
N MET A 187 10.31 39.20 14.85
CA MET A 187 11.59 38.91 15.52
C MET A 187 12.83 39.26 14.68
N MET A 188 12.70 39.47 13.36
CA MET A 188 13.83 39.79 12.46
C MET A 188 14.07 41.30 12.23
N ASN A 189 13.21 42.18 12.76
CA ASN A 189 13.38 43.64 12.66
C ASN A 189 14.06 44.28 13.88
N GLY A 190 14.50 43.48 14.87
CA GLY A 190 15.15 43.96 16.10
C GLY A 190 16.69 43.93 16.11
N LEU A 191 17.34 43.60 14.99
CA LEU A 191 18.81 43.40 14.91
C LEU A 191 19.51 44.31 13.88
N LYS A 192 18.94 45.47 13.56
CA LYS A 192 19.55 46.48 12.67
C LYS A 192 19.53 47.90 13.23
N VAL A 193 19.85 48.04 14.51
CA VAL A 193 20.27 49.32 15.08
C VAL A 193 21.42 48.98 16.01
N ASP A 194 22.65 49.05 15.52
CA ASP A 194 23.92 49.26 16.27
C ASP A 194 25.17 49.01 15.40
N GLU A 195 25.17 49.46 14.14
CA GLU A 195 26.39 49.45 13.29
C GLU A 195 26.56 50.76 12.50
N GLU A 196 26.30 51.91 13.13
CA GLU A 196 26.62 53.21 12.51
C GLU A 196 27.14 54.24 13.51
N LYS A 197 28.01 53.81 14.43
CA LYS A 197 28.90 54.70 15.19
C LYS A 197 30.28 54.06 15.41
N ASN A 198 31.01 53.79 14.34
CA ASN A 198 32.47 53.91 14.37
C ASN A 198 33.07 53.93 12.95
N ARG A 199 33.24 55.13 12.36
CA ARG A 199 34.32 55.48 11.41
C ARG A 199 34.19 56.95 10.97
N HIS A 200 35.14 57.74 11.45
CA HIS A 200 35.58 59.08 11.02
C HIS A 200 34.65 60.26 11.29
#